data_AF-A0A951TZJ1-F1
#
_entry.id   AF-A0A951TZJ1-F1
#
_cell.length_a   1.000
_cell.length_b   1.000
_cell.length_c   1.000
_cell.angle_alpha   90.00
_cell.angle_beta   90.00
_cell.angle_gamma   90.00
#
_symmetry.space_group_name_H-M   'P 1'
#
loop_
_entity.id
_entity.type
_entity.pdbx_description
1 polymer ?
#
loop_
_entity_poly.entity_id
_entity_poly.type
_entity_poly.pdbx_seq_one_letter_code
_entity_poly.pdbx_strand_id
1 'polypeptide(L)'
;MAKSARKSIESGKKPAGRPQIPEKCRKCAMLTMLQVHALHGVEGTEERCYDPSVCRSRRSHARKSEQNNYNRRIQHKQKKRQSQLSNSAMALLGDAVVSFPEASNLPQSIHPPLSAPLPSAVAQRYYAILLLYREPRYRGRVHAIRAQVWQGSDLINEIEGEHCIGMTPGDVIHYVEAMLALLKEVYDIPYFADIEQLDPDYCPIRPCPRHSARFVQLQV
;
A
#
# COMPACT_ATOMS: atom_id res chain seq x y z
N MET A 1 24.39 -3.59 -67.30
CA MET A 1 23.80 -2.49 -66.50
C MET A 1 22.94 -3.09 -65.40
N ALA A 2 23.19 -2.69 -64.16
CA ALA A 2 22.88 -3.42 -62.93
C ALA A 2 21.41 -3.32 -62.49
N LYS A 3 20.81 -4.45 -62.09
CA LYS A 3 19.58 -4.52 -61.32
C LYS A 3 19.95 -4.62 -59.83
N SER A 4 19.72 -3.54 -59.07
CA SER A 4 20.06 -3.46 -57.64
C SER A 4 18.92 -4.02 -56.79
N ALA A 5 19.18 -5.17 -56.17
CA ALA A 5 18.32 -5.79 -55.17
C ALA A 5 18.41 -4.99 -53.85
N ARG A 6 17.28 -4.43 -53.39
CA ARG A 6 17.19 -3.86 -52.05
C ARG A 6 16.97 -4.99 -51.05
N LYS A 7 18.04 -5.28 -50.31
CA LYS A 7 18.15 -6.20 -49.18
C LYS A 7 17.22 -5.76 -48.05
N SER A 8 16.26 -6.61 -47.70
CA SER A 8 15.45 -6.47 -46.48
C SER A 8 16.38 -6.55 -45.26
N ILE A 9 16.44 -5.49 -44.46
CA ILE A 9 17.01 -5.52 -43.13
C ILE A 9 15.85 -5.48 -42.15
N GLU A 10 15.70 -6.62 -41.50
CA GLU A 10 14.84 -6.92 -40.37
C GLU A 10 15.29 -6.16 -39.11
N SER A 11 14.40 -6.16 -38.11
CA SER A 11 14.59 -5.76 -36.70
C SER A 11 14.30 -4.29 -36.33
N GLY A 12 13.00 -3.99 -36.20
CA GLY A 12 12.52 -2.89 -35.38
C GLY A 12 12.85 -3.12 -33.91
N LYS A 13 13.92 -2.49 -33.40
CA LYS A 13 14.13 -2.27 -31.96
C LYS A 13 13.00 -1.35 -31.44
N LYS A 14 12.00 -1.92 -30.76
CA LYS A 14 11.09 -1.13 -29.92
C LYS A 14 11.92 -0.42 -28.84
N PRO A 15 11.67 0.87 -28.53
CA PRO A 15 12.37 1.57 -27.45
C PRO A 15 12.12 0.85 -26.13
N ALA A 16 13.19 0.69 -25.33
CA ALA A 16 13.16 -0.02 -24.06
C ALA A 16 12.13 0.58 -23.11
N GLY A 17 10.97 -0.08 -23.01
CA GLY A 17 10.02 0.17 -21.92
C GLY A 17 10.70 -0.11 -20.59
N ARG A 18 10.28 0.61 -19.54
CA ARG A 18 10.80 0.41 -18.19
C ARG A 18 10.70 -1.08 -17.81
N PRO A 19 11.77 -1.71 -17.29
CA PRO A 19 11.76 -3.14 -17.00
C PRO A 19 10.63 -3.48 -16.04
N GLN A 20 9.77 -4.42 -16.45
CA GLN A 20 8.66 -4.89 -15.62
C GLN A 20 9.19 -5.79 -14.50
N ILE A 21 8.64 -5.63 -13.30
CA ILE A 21 8.96 -6.49 -12.16
C ILE A 21 8.30 -7.86 -12.41
N PRO A 22 9.04 -8.98 -12.33
CA PRO A 22 8.46 -10.30 -12.48
C PRO A 22 7.34 -10.57 -11.46
N GLU A 23 6.28 -11.30 -11.85
CA GLU A 23 5.12 -11.56 -10.98
C GLU A 23 5.50 -12.27 -9.68
N LYS A 24 6.49 -13.18 -9.73
CA LYS A 24 7.05 -13.82 -8.52
C LYS A 24 7.59 -12.80 -7.50
N CYS A 25 8.26 -11.74 -7.98
CA CYS A 25 8.81 -10.70 -7.11
C CYS A 25 7.72 -9.81 -6.49
N ARG A 26 6.57 -9.65 -7.17
CA ARG A 26 5.40 -8.96 -6.60
C ARG A 26 4.80 -9.74 -5.43
N LYS A 27 4.61 -11.06 -5.60
CA LYS A 27 4.12 -11.94 -4.52
C LYS A 27 5.09 -11.95 -3.33
N CYS A 28 6.39 -12.12 -3.60
CA CYS A 28 7.44 -12.05 -2.57
C CYS A 28 7.45 -10.70 -1.83
N ALA A 29 7.02 -9.62 -2.47
CA ALA A 29 6.99 -8.31 -1.85
C ALA A 29 6.04 -8.27 -0.65
N MET A 30 4.97 -9.08 -0.61
CA MET A 30 4.00 -9.06 0.51
C MET A 30 4.40 -9.93 1.70
N LEU A 31 5.33 -10.87 1.52
CA LEU A 31 5.71 -11.81 2.58
C LEU A 31 6.60 -11.17 3.66
N THR A 32 6.68 -11.78 4.85
CA THR A 32 7.71 -11.43 5.84
C THR A 32 9.08 -11.97 5.40
N MET A 33 10.18 -11.46 5.98
CA MET A 33 11.51 -11.99 5.66
C MET A 33 11.64 -13.48 5.99
N LEU A 34 11.03 -13.90 7.10
CA LEU A 34 11.03 -15.28 7.56
C LEU A 34 10.28 -16.21 6.60
N GLN A 35 9.11 -15.78 6.10
CA GLN A 35 8.36 -16.51 5.07
C GLN A 35 9.13 -16.59 3.74
N VAL A 36 9.83 -15.52 3.35
CA VAL A 36 10.66 -15.52 2.14
C VAL A 36 11.82 -16.52 2.28
N HIS A 37 12.49 -16.56 3.43
CA HIS A 37 13.54 -17.54 3.70
C HIS A 37 13.00 -18.97 3.76
N ALA A 38 11.80 -19.18 4.30
CA ALA A 38 11.17 -20.50 4.32
C ALA A 38 10.81 -21.01 2.90
N LEU A 39 10.25 -20.14 2.05
CA LEU A 39 9.81 -20.51 0.70
C LEU A 39 10.92 -20.56 -0.34
N HIS A 40 11.98 -19.78 -0.15
CA HIS A 40 13.04 -19.63 -1.15
C HIS A 40 14.43 -19.98 -0.63
N GLY A 41 14.55 -20.45 0.61
CA GLY A 41 15.79 -20.87 1.26
C GLY A 41 16.88 -19.79 1.37
N VAL A 42 18.01 -20.18 1.97
CA VAL A 42 19.27 -19.42 1.98
C VAL A 42 20.18 -20.07 0.93
N GLU A 43 20.71 -19.24 0.01
CA GLU A 43 21.62 -19.46 -1.14
C GLU A 43 21.78 -20.87 -1.78
N GLY A 44 21.78 -20.93 -3.13
CA GLY A 44 22.57 -21.93 -3.87
C GLY A 44 21.91 -23.21 -4.40
N THR A 45 20.60 -23.28 -4.63
CA THR A 45 19.97 -24.41 -5.37
C THR A 45 18.95 -23.91 -6.40
N GLU A 46 18.81 -24.62 -7.52
CA GLU A 46 18.24 -24.13 -8.80
C GLU A 46 16.77 -23.66 -8.76
N GLU A 47 16.04 -23.83 -7.64
CA GLU A 47 14.67 -23.33 -7.42
C GLU A 47 14.57 -22.13 -6.46
N ARG A 48 15.70 -21.69 -5.89
CA ARG A 48 15.76 -20.68 -4.81
C ARG A 48 16.10 -19.29 -5.36
N CYS A 49 15.09 -18.42 -5.46
CA CYS A 49 15.23 -17.10 -6.08
C CYS A 49 15.63 -15.95 -5.13
N TYR A 50 15.99 -16.23 -3.86
CA TYR A 50 16.32 -15.19 -2.89
C TYR A 50 17.80 -14.78 -2.98
N ASP A 51 18.06 -13.52 -3.34
CA ASP A 51 19.37 -12.88 -3.38
C ASP A 51 19.37 -11.67 -2.42
N PRO A 52 20.16 -11.67 -1.33
CA PRO A 52 20.23 -10.57 -0.38
C PRO A 52 20.55 -9.21 -1.01
N SER A 53 21.36 -9.19 -2.06
CA SER A 53 21.83 -7.96 -2.72
C SER A 53 20.73 -7.32 -3.58
N VAL A 54 19.87 -8.13 -4.19
CA VAL A 54 18.87 -7.65 -5.16
C VAL A 54 17.44 -7.72 -4.61
N CYS A 55 17.08 -8.76 -3.87
CA CYS A 55 15.69 -9.01 -3.45
C CYS A 55 15.17 -7.95 -2.49
N ARG A 56 15.97 -7.41 -1.57
CA ARG A 56 15.51 -6.34 -0.66
C ARG A 56 15.07 -5.09 -1.44
N SER A 57 15.89 -4.66 -2.39
CA SER A 57 15.60 -3.51 -3.26
C SER A 57 14.40 -3.79 -4.18
N ARG A 58 14.37 -4.96 -4.82
CA ARG A 58 13.25 -5.35 -5.71
C ARG A 58 11.92 -5.46 -4.97
N ARG A 59 11.90 -6.00 -3.75
CA ARG A 59 10.68 -6.11 -2.93
C ARG A 59 10.19 -4.74 -2.49
N SER A 60 11.08 -3.87 -2.03
CA SER A 60 10.74 -2.47 -1.71
C SER A 60 10.18 -1.74 -2.94
N HIS A 61 10.86 -1.87 -4.09
CA HIS A 61 10.40 -1.30 -5.35
C HIS A 61 9.06 -1.90 -5.79
N ALA A 62 8.85 -3.21 -5.67
CA ALA A 62 7.57 -3.85 -5.98
C ALA A 62 6.42 -3.28 -5.16
N ARG A 63 6.59 -3.14 -3.83
CA ARG A 63 5.61 -2.51 -2.92
C ARG A 63 5.25 -1.09 -3.35
N LYS A 64 6.26 -0.28 -3.70
CA LYS A 64 6.10 1.16 -3.93
C LYS A 64 5.88 1.54 -5.40
N SER A 65 6.23 0.68 -6.36
CA SER A 65 6.32 1.03 -7.77
C SER A 65 4.97 1.47 -8.34
N GLU A 66 3.91 0.77 -7.98
CA GLU A 66 2.58 1.05 -8.47
C GLU A 66 1.99 2.31 -7.81
N GLN A 67 2.23 2.52 -6.50
CA GLN A 67 1.93 3.78 -5.81
C GLN A 67 2.68 4.97 -6.43
N ASN A 68 3.98 4.82 -6.70
CA ASN A 68 4.81 5.85 -7.33
C ASN A 68 4.35 6.13 -8.77
N ASN A 69 3.90 5.12 -9.50
CA ASN A 69 3.33 5.30 -10.84
C ASN A 69 1.99 6.05 -10.79
N TYR A 70 1.14 5.74 -9.82
CA TYR A 70 -0.09 6.48 -9.58
C TYR A 70 0.18 7.95 -9.20
N ASN A 71 1.06 8.19 -8.23
CA ASN A 71 1.41 9.55 -7.80
C ASN A 71 1.96 10.37 -8.97
N ARG A 72 2.81 9.77 -9.81
CA ARG A 72 3.28 10.40 -11.05
C ARG A 72 2.13 10.73 -12.00
N ARG A 73 1.17 9.83 -12.21
CA ARG A 73 -0.01 10.09 -13.05
C ARG A 73 -0.86 11.23 -12.50
N ILE A 74 -1.06 11.29 -11.18
CA ILE A 74 -1.79 12.39 -10.53
C ILE A 74 -1.05 13.71 -10.70
N GLN A 75 0.26 13.75 -10.45
CA GLN A 75 1.10 14.94 -10.66
C GLN A 75 1.07 15.39 -12.11
N HIS A 76 1.15 14.48 -13.08
CA HIS A 76 1.04 14.81 -14.51
C HIS A 76 -0.33 15.40 -14.84
N LYS A 77 -1.42 14.86 -14.28
CA LYS A 77 -2.77 15.43 -14.45
C LYS A 77 -2.88 16.83 -13.84
N GLN A 78 -2.36 17.04 -12.63
CA GLN A 78 -2.35 18.34 -11.96
C GLN A 78 -1.52 19.36 -12.73
N LYS A 79 -0.29 19.02 -13.15
CA LYS A 79 0.57 19.89 -13.96
C LYS A 79 -0.08 20.24 -15.29
N LYS A 80 -0.75 19.28 -15.95
CA LYS A 80 -1.50 19.54 -17.19
C LYS A 80 -2.65 20.52 -16.95
N ARG A 81 -3.45 20.32 -15.88
CA ARG A 81 -4.52 21.26 -15.49
C ARG A 81 -3.98 22.63 -15.15
N GLN A 82 -2.87 22.72 -14.41
CA GLN A 82 -2.22 23.98 -14.07
C GLN A 82 -1.70 24.70 -15.32
N SER A 83 -1.09 23.98 -16.26
CA SER A 83 -0.67 24.56 -17.55
C SER A 83 -1.86 25.04 -18.39
N GLN A 84 -3.00 24.33 -18.35
CA GLN A 84 -4.21 24.76 -19.03
C GLN A 84 -4.83 26.00 -18.36
N LEU A 85 -4.85 26.07 -17.03
CA LEU A 85 -5.32 27.23 -16.27
C LEU A 85 -4.39 28.43 -16.43
N SER A 86 -3.07 28.25 -16.42
CA SER A 86 -2.11 29.34 -16.67
C SER A 86 -2.19 29.85 -18.09
N ASN A 87 -2.36 28.96 -19.08
CA ASN A 87 -2.57 29.36 -20.47
C ASN A 87 -3.91 30.11 -20.65
N SER A 88 -4.95 29.73 -19.92
CA SER A 88 -6.24 30.43 -19.93
C SER A 88 -6.23 31.76 -19.17
N ALA A 89 -5.46 31.87 -18.07
CA ALA A 89 -5.33 33.10 -17.29
C ALA A 89 -4.46 34.14 -17.98
N MET A 90 -3.39 33.72 -18.67
CA MET A 90 -2.57 34.61 -19.51
C MET A 90 -3.34 35.16 -20.71
N ALA A 91 -4.38 34.47 -21.20
CA ALA A 91 -5.26 34.98 -22.24
C ALA A 91 -6.27 36.03 -21.73
N LEU A 92 -6.50 36.11 -20.41
CA LEU A 92 -7.47 37.01 -19.79
C LEU A 92 -6.84 38.22 -19.10
N LEU A 93 -5.53 38.19 -18.81
CA LEU A 93 -4.80 39.26 -18.10
C LEU A 93 -3.85 40.05 -19.02
N GLY A 94 -4.30 40.36 -20.24
CA GLY A 94 -3.71 41.46 -21.00
C GLY A 94 -4.00 42.77 -20.26
N ASP A 95 -2.94 43.36 -19.69
CA ASP A 95 -2.85 44.75 -19.20
C ASP A 95 -3.36 45.13 -17.79
N ALA A 96 -3.21 44.27 -16.79
CA ALA A 96 -3.37 44.70 -15.38
C ALA A 96 -2.12 44.43 -14.54
N VAL A 97 -1.22 45.41 -14.50
CA VAL A 97 -0.10 45.45 -13.56
C VAL A 97 -0.65 45.88 -12.21
N VAL A 98 -0.87 44.93 -11.29
CA VAL A 98 -1.25 45.22 -9.91
C VAL A 98 -0.04 45.01 -9.01
N SER A 99 0.48 46.11 -8.47
CA SER A 99 1.55 46.11 -7.47
C SER A 99 1.09 45.37 -6.21
N PHE A 100 1.79 44.30 -5.86
CA PHE A 100 1.59 43.58 -4.60
C PHE A 100 2.37 44.27 -3.47
N PRO A 101 1.75 44.52 -2.30
CA PRO A 101 2.50 44.88 -1.11
C PRO A 101 3.18 43.65 -0.48
N GLU A 102 4.35 43.91 0.07
CA GLU A 102 5.31 42.96 0.62
C GLU A 102 4.75 42.20 1.83
N ALA A 103 4.65 40.88 1.70
CA ALA A 103 4.21 39.98 2.76
C ALA A 103 5.32 39.78 3.80
N SER A 104 5.42 40.70 4.75
CA SER A 104 6.21 40.55 5.96
C SER A 104 5.28 40.36 7.16
N ASN A 105 5.13 39.11 7.61
CA ASN A 105 4.94 38.66 9.00
C ASN A 105 4.30 37.26 9.03
N LEU A 106 5.13 36.23 9.23
CA LEU A 106 4.69 34.96 9.81
C LEU A 106 5.02 35.00 11.33
N PRO A 107 4.05 34.78 12.22
CA PRO A 107 4.34 34.53 13.62
C PRO A 107 4.98 33.15 13.79
N GLN A 108 6.03 33.11 14.61
CA GLN A 108 6.83 31.93 14.90
C GLN A 108 6.07 30.90 15.74
N SER A 109 6.38 29.64 15.46
CA SER A 109 5.98 28.40 16.12
C SER A 109 5.95 28.49 17.66
N ILE A 110 4.76 28.27 18.24
CA ILE A 110 4.59 27.99 19.66
C ILE A 110 4.78 26.48 19.85
N HIS A 111 5.93 26.07 20.36
CA HIS A 111 6.10 24.70 20.87
C HIS A 111 5.43 24.58 22.25
N PRO A 112 4.59 23.57 22.51
CA PRO A 112 4.11 23.31 23.86
C PRO A 112 5.24 22.79 24.75
N PRO A 113 5.30 23.17 26.04
CA PRO A 113 6.31 22.67 26.96
C PRO A 113 6.10 21.17 27.24
N LEU A 114 7.13 20.38 26.94
CA LEU A 114 7.20 18.96 27.22
C LEU A 114 7.65 18.75 28.68
N SER A 115 6.71 18.68 29.62
CA SER A 115 7.00 18.23 31.00
C SER A 115 5.74 17.70 31.69
N ALA A 116 5.29 16.50 31.33
CA ALA A 116 4.37 15.73 32.18
C ALA A 116 5.14 14.53 32.75
N PRO A 117 5.12 14.30 34.07
CA PRO A 117 5.76 13.14 34.68
C PRO A 117 5.03 11.86 34.23
N LEU A 118 5.79 10.86 33.75
CA LEU A 118 5.25 9.54 33.46
C LEU A 118 4.72 8.91 34.75
N PRO A 119 3.43 8.52 34.83
CA PRO A 119 2.94 7.73 35.95
C PRO A 119 3.61 6.35 35.92
N SER A 120 4.30 6.05 37.01
CA SER A 120 4.97 4.79 37.35
C SER A 120 3.97 3.68 37.67
N ALA A 121 3.19 3.30 36.67
CA ALA A 121 2.49 2.02 36.60
C ALA A 121 2.45 1.66 35.12
N VAL A 122 3.05 0.54 34.73
CA VAL A 122 2.92 0.03 33.37
C VAL A 122 1.48 -0.45 33.24
N ALA A 123 0.57 0.49 32.98
CA ALA A 123 -0.77 0.16 32.53
C ALA A 123 -0.56 -0.59 31.21
N GLN A 124 -0.74 -1.91 31.24
CA GLN A 124 -0.71 -2.74 30.06
C GLN A 124 -1.91 -2.32 29.19
N ARG A 125 -1.67 -1.31 28.36
CA ARG A 125 -2.66 -0.74 27.45
C ARG A 125 -2.92 -1.76 26.35
N TYR A 126 -4.19 -1.97 26.07
CA TYR A 126 -4.58 -2.73 24.91
C TYR A 126 -4.21 -1.95 23.65
N TYR A 127 -3.92 -2.68 22.58
CA TYR A 127 -3.78 -2.11 21.24
C TYR A 127 -4.38 -3.06 20.21
N ALA A 128 -4.77 -2.52 19.05
CA ALA A 128 -5.37 -3.31 17.99
C ALA A 128 -4.56 -3.24 16.70
N ILE A 129 -4.51 -4.35 15.97
CA ILE A 129 -3.95 -4.45 14.62
C ILE A 129 -5.10 -4.75 13.66
N LEU A 130 -5.23 -3.97 12.59
CA LEU A 130 -6.17 -4.26 11.51
C LEU A 130 -5.52 -5.24 10.53
N LEU A 131 -6.16 -6.35 10.23
CA LEU A 131 -5.67 -7.30 9.22
C LEU A 131 -6.52 -7.19 7.95
N LEU A 132 -5.85 -6.84 6.86
CA LEU A 132 -6.43 -6.54 5.58
C LEU A 132 -6.03 -7.60 4.54
N TYR A 133 -6.96 -8.47 4.16
CA TYR A 133 -6.75 -9.44 3.09
C TYR A 133 -6.96 -8.75 1.75
N ARG A 134 -5.88 -8.50 1.02
CA ARG A 134 -5.95 -7.72 -0.22
C ARG A 134 -5.04 -8.29 -1.29
N GLU A 135 -5.52 -8.27 -2.53
CA GLU A 135 -4.68 -8.58 -3.67
C GLU A 135 -3.42 -7.68 -3.70
N PRO A 136 -2.24 -8.23 -4.03
CA PRO A 136 -0.94 -7.53 -3.99
C PRO A 136 -0.75 -6.50 -5.12
N ARG A 137 -1.85 -5.95 -5.65
CA ARG A 137 -1.90 -4.97 -6.72
C ARG A 137 -2.31 -3.61 -6.16
N TYR A 138 -1.86 -2.54 -6.80
CA TYR A 138 -2.26 -1.19 -6.47
C TYR A 138 -3.76 -1.01 -6.70
N ARG A 139 -4.47 -0.56 -5.66
CA ARG A 139 -5.94 -0.57 -5.63
C ARG A 139 -6.52 -1.98 -5.83
N GLY A 140 -5.77 -3.02 -5.47
CA GLY A 140 -6.27 -4.38 -5.35
C GLY A 140 -7.52 -4.37 -4.48
N ARG A 141 -8.51 -5.18 -4.85
CA ARG A 141 -9.75 -5.26 -4.08
C ARG A 141 -9.45 -5.80 -2.70
N VAL A 142 -10.09 -5.20 -1.69
CA VAL A 142 -10.10 -5.79 -0.36
C VAL A 142 -10.99 -7.02 -0.44
N HIS A 143 -10.44 -8.16 -0.07
CA HIS A 143 -11.16 -9.43 -0.02
C HIS A 143 -11.87 -9.60 1.32
N ALA A 144 -11.19 -9.30 2.42
CA ALA A 144 -11.72 -9.39 3.76
C ALA A 144 -10.97 -8.48 4.75
N ILE A 145 -11.61 -8.15 5.86
CA ILE A 145 -11.06 -7.33 6.95
C ILE A 145 -11.36 -8.01 8.28
N ARG A 146 -10.39 -8.05 9.19
CA ARG A 146 -10.56 -8.44 10.61
C ARG A 146 -9.70 -7.55 11.50
N ALA A 147 -9.83 -7.66 12.82
CA ALA A 147 -8.89 -7.04 13.75
C ALA A 147 -8.49 -7.96 14.89
N GLN A 148 -7.29 -7.76 15.41
CA GLN A 148 -6.78 -8.45 16.60
C GLN A 148 -6.48 -7.44 17.70
N VAL A 149 -6.85 -7.77 18.93
CA VAL A 149 -6.65 -6.98 20.14
C VAL A 149 -5.61 -7.68 21.01
N TRP A 150 -4.61 -6.91 21.41
CA TRP A 150 -3.43 -7.40 22.12
C TRP A 150 -3.23 -6.63 23.42
N GLN A 151 -2.63 -7.29 24.41
CA GLN A 151 -2.13 -6.69 25.64
C GLN A 151 -0.69 -7.13 25.85
N GLY A 152 0.26 -6.21 25.68
CA GLY A 152 1.68 -6.59 25.64
C GLY A 152 1.94 -7.54 24.47
N SER A 153 2.32 -8.79 24.76
CA SER A 153 2.55 -9.85 23.77
C SER A 153 1.37 -10.80 23.58
N ASP A 154 0.33 -10.67 24.39
CA ASP A 154 -0.72 -11.67 24.48
C ASP A 154 -1.90 -11.25 23.59
N LEU A 155 -2.36 -12.18 22.74
CA LEU A 155 -3.56 -11.98 21.94
C LEU A 155 -4.78 -12.17 22.85
N ILE A 156 -5.52 -11.09 23.08
CA ILE A 156 -6.65 -11.06 24.00
C ILE A 156 -7.96 -11.36 23.28
N ASN A 157 -8.12 -10.82 22.07
CA ASN A 157 -9.34 -11.04 21.28
C ASN A 157 -9.07 -10.91 19.78
N GLU A 158 -9.92 -11.53 18.96
CA GLU A 158 -10.00 -11.33 17.52
C GLU A 158 -11.43 -10.92 17.16
N ILE A 159 -11.58 -9.73 16.58
CA ILE A 159 -12.85 -9.30 16.01
C ILE A 159 -13.03 -10.08 14.71
N GLU A 160 -14.09 -10.89 14.67
CA GLU A 160 -14.43 -11.69 13.50
C GLU A 160 -14.46 -10.83 12.24
N GLY A 161 -13.85 -11.36 11.19
CA GLY A 161 -13.71 -10.63 9.94
C GLY A 161 -14.90 -10.83 9.00
N GLU A 162 -15.10 -9.87 8.10
CA GLU A 162 -16.09 -9.94 7.04
C GLU A 162 -15.44 -9.96 5.66
N HIS A 163 -16.02 -10.73 4.74
CA HIS A 163 -15.65 -10.68 3.33
C HIS A 163 -16.21 -9.39 2.71
N CYS A 164 -15.34 -8.59 2.09
CA CYS A 164 -15.74 -7.33 1.47
C CYS A 164 -16.29 -7.50 0.04
N ILE A 165 -16.76 -8.70 -0.32
CA ILE A 165 -17.30 -8.95 -1.65
C ILE A 165 -18.64 -8.20 -1.81
N GLY A 166 -18.75 -7.39 -2.87
CA GLY A 166 -19.94 -6.54 -3.07
C GLY A 166 -19.94 -5.24 -2.29
N MET A 167 -19.00 -5.03 -1.36
CA MET A 167 -18.85 -3.75 -0.65
C MET A 167 -18.20 -2.69 -1.55
N THR A 168 -18.68 -1.45 -1.45
CA THR A 168 -18.01 -0.28 -2.01
C THR A 168 -16.84 0.16 -1.11
N PRO A 169 -15.91 1.00 -1.61
CA PRO A 169 -14.88 1.58 -0.75
C PRO A 169 -15.46 2.37 0.43
N GLY A 170 -16.64 2.98 0.27
CA GLY A 170 -17.34 3.68 1.35
C GLY A 170 -17.81 2.71 2.42
N ASP A 171 -18.44 1.60 2.05
CA ASP A 171 -18.92 0.58 3.00
C ASP A 171 -17.77 -0.01 3.82
N VAL A 172 -16.63 -0.25 3.16
CA VAL A 172 -15.40 -0.70 3.83
C VAL A 172 -14.92 0.31 4.86
N ILE A 173 -14.95 1.61 4.54
CA ILE A 173 -14.55 2.66 5.49
C ILE A 173 -15.50 2.69 6.69
N HIS A 174 -16.81 2.65 6.46
CA HIS A 174 -17.81 2.64 7.53
C HIS A 174 -17.67 1.40 8.43
N TYR A 175 -17.38 0.24 7.86
CA TYR A 175 -17.13 -0.98 8.64
C TYR A 175 -15.92 -0.83 9.57
N VAL A 176 -14.82 -0.25 9.06
CA VAL A 176 -13.60 0.00 9.86
C VAL A 176 -13.87 1.04 10.95
N GLU A 177 -14.66 2.07 10.69
CA GLU A 177 -15.08 3.07 11.68
C GLU A 177 -15.95 2.45 12.78
N ALA A 178 -16.90 1.57 12.43
CA ALA A 178 -17.71 0.84 13.39
C ALA A 178 -16.85 -0.08 14.28
N MET A 179 -15.85 -0.74 13.69
CA MET A 179 -14.88 -1.55 14.43
C MET A 179 -14.05 -0.70 15.41
N LEU A 180 -13.61 0.50 15.01
CA LEU A 180 -12.92 1.42 15.92
C LEU A 180 -13.83 1.93 17.04
N ALA A 181 -15.12 2.17 16.77
CA ALA A 181 -16.07 2.54 17.80
C ALA A 181 -16.20 1.44 18.87
N LEU A 182 -16.34 0.18 18.44
CA LEU A 182 -16.36 -0.98 19.33
C LEU A 182 -15.06 -1.12 20.13
N LEU A 183 -13.91 -1.01 19.47
CA LEU A 183 -12.60 -1.10 20.12
C LEU A 183 -12.38 0.00 21.16
N LYS A 184 -12.85 1.22 20.87
CA LYS A 184 -12.79 2.34 21.79
C LYS A 184 -13.69 2.11 23.01
N GLU A 185 -14.90 1.62 22.80
CA GLU A 185 -15.86 1.36 23.88
C GLU A 185 -15.38 0.25 24.82
N VAL A 186 -14.86 -0.86 24.27
CA VAL A 186 -14.52 -2.06 25.05
C VAL A 186 -13.10 -2.01 25.63
N TYR A 187 -12.14 -1.46 24.89
CA TYR A 187 -10.71 -1.55 25.24
C TYR A 187 -10.00 -0.19 25.37
N ASP A 188 -10.71 0.92 25.21
CA ASP A 188 -10.13 2.28 25.14
C ASP A 188 -9.06 2.41 24.04
N ILE A 189 -9.29 1.78 22.89
CA ILE A 189 -8.41 1.83 21.71
C ILE A 189 -9.00 2.81 20.68
N PRO A 190 -8.45 4.03 20.53
CA PRO A 190 -8.99 5.04 19.61
C PRO A 190 -8.52 4.87 18.15
N TYR A 191 -7.50 4.07 17.90
CA TYR A 191 -6.94 3.83 16.57
C TYR A 191 -6.22 2.47 16.51
N PHE A 192 -6.05 1.92 15.31
CA PHE A 192 -5.20 0.74 15.10
C PHE A 192 -3.73 1.12 15.19
N ALA A 193 -2.97 0.36 15.97
CA ALA A 193 -1.53 0.53 16.11
C ALA A 193 -0.77 0.18 14.81
N ASP A 194 -1.29 -0.79 14.04
CA ASP A 194 -0.75 -1.17 12.74
C ASP A 194 -1.84 -1.73 11.81
N ILE A 195 -1.51 -1.80 10.51
CA ILE A 195 -2.33 -2.44 9.48
C ILE A 195 -1.49 -3.50 8.76
N GLU A 196 -1.80 -4.77 9.02
CA GLU A 196 -1.15 -5.89 8.36
C GLU A 196 -1.89 -6.28 7.07
N GLN A 197 -1.18 -6.25 5.94
CA GLN A 197 -1.70 -6.69 4.65
C GLN A 197 -1.33 -8.16 4.38
N LEU A 198 -2.34 -8.98 4.13
CA LEU A 198 -2.23 -10.42 3.89
C LEU A 198 -2.74 -10.80 2.49
N ASP A 199 -2.18 -11.86 1.91
CA ASP A 199 -2.71 -12.42 0.65
C ASP A 199 -4.09 -13.03 0.93
N PRO A 200 -5.11 -12.80 0.08
CA PRO A 200 -6.42 -13.37 0.34
C PRO A 200 -6.52 -14.89 0.25
N ASP A 201 -5.49 -15.60 -0.26
CA ASP A 201 -5.39 -17.06 -0.14
C ASP A 201 -5.24 -17.53 1.33
N TYR A 202 -4.84 -16.63 2.23
CA TYR A 202 -4.75 -16.90 3.67
C TYR A 202 -5.99 -16.42 4.45
N CYS A 203 -7.10 -16.08 3.76
CA CYS A 203 -8.33 -15.69 4.43
C CYS A 203 -8.84 -16.84 5.32
N PRO A 204 -9.05 -16.62 6.63
CA PRO A 204 -9.51 -17.64 7.55
C PRO A 204 -11.04 -17.77 7.59
N ILE A 205 -11.77 -16.77 7.12
CA ILE A 205 -13.24 -16.70 7.21
C ILE A 205 -13.85 -17.82 6.35
N ARG A 206 -14.82 -18.58 6.88
CA ARG A 206 -15.48 -19.70 6.17
C ARG A 206 -17.01 -19.56 6.24
N PRO A 207 -17.74 -19.85 5.14
CA PRO A 207 -17.24 -20.22 3.81
C PRO A 207 -16.59 -19.02 3.09
N CYS A 208 -15.45 -19.24 2.43
CA CYS A 208 -14.73 -18.19 1.70
C CYS A 208 -15.08 -18.23 0.21
N PRO A 209 -15.52 -17.12 -0.42
CA PRO A 209 -15.79 -17.08 -1.86
C PRO A 209 -14.55 -17.40 -2.73
N ARG A 210 -13.35 -17.17 -2.19
CA ARG A 210 -12.08 -17.46 -2.88
C ARG A 210 -11.63 -18.91 -2.68
N HIS A 211 -11.99 -19.54 -1.56
CA HIS A 211 -11.76 -20.95 -1.27
C HIS A 211 -13.07 -21.72 -1.49
N SER A 212 -13.50 -21.88 -2.74
CA SER A 212 -14.60 -22.81 -3.02
C SER A 212 -14.24 -24.21 -2.48
N ALA A 213 -15.27 -24.97 -2.06
CA ALA A 213 -15.25 -26.11 -1.13
C ALA A 213 -14.34 -27.34 -1.42
N ARG A 214 -13.24 -27.18 -2.15
CA ARG A 214 -12.24 -28.22 -2.46
C ARG A 214 -10.93 -28.12 -1.70
N PHE A 215 -10.69 -27.06 -0.93
CA PHE A 215 -9.51 -26.94 -0.07
C PHE A 215 -9.91 -26.77 1.40
N VAL A 216 -10.47 -27.84 1.95
CA VAL A 216 -10.41 -28.10 3.39
C VAL A 216 -9.24 -29.05 3.59
N GLN A 217 -8.10 -28.51 4.04
CA GLN A 217 -7.16 -29.14 4.99
C GLN A 217 -5.83 -28.38 4.92
N LEU A 218 -5.50 -27.72 6.02
CA LEU A 218 -4.24 -27.87 6.75
C LEU A 218 -4.24 -26.82 7.88
N GLN A 219 -4.87 -27.19 8.99
CA GLN A 219 -4.39 -26.79 10.31
C GLN A 219 -4.05 -28.10 11.03
N VAL A 220 -2.75 -28.31 11.24
CA VAL A 220 -2.21 -29.17 12.30
C VAL A 220 -1.55 -28.22 13.28
#